data_AF-A0A7J2HTI2-F1
#
_entry.id   AF-A0A7J2HTI2-F1
#
_cell.length_a   1.000
_cell.length_b   1.000
_cell.length_c   1.000
_cell.angle_alpha   90.00
_cell.angle_beta   90.00
_cell.angle_gamma   90.00
#
_symmetry.space_group_name_H-M   'P 1'
#
loop_
_entity.id
_entity.type
_entity.pdbx_description
1 polymer ?
#
loop_
_entity_poly.entity_id
_entity_poly.type
_entity_poly.pdbx_seq_one_letter_code
_entity_poly.pdbx_strand_id
1 'polypeptide(L)'
;MRFEEVLAGIRAILARELIEGYGFSRKRAATALNLSQPAITLYLSGRRASASSRKLSENLIARQYINGLIEKILLKGSLSRSELYDAALSLWRILESERAESRWVELAPEREESRLSELIRSLRERVQAEQESAEEFMRAAMSLRDDLVRMIFRMIASDCLRHADILMALISAMERRETINAEQLKRLNISKLLEKEEKAHV
;
A
#
# COMPACT_ATOMS: atom_id res chain seq x y z
N MET A 1 -14.55 -1.34 -9.60
CA MET A 1 -14.54 -2.77 -9.99
C MET A 1 -14.71 -3.56 -8.72
N ARG A 2 -15.17 -4.81 -8.77
CA ARG A 2 -15.15 -5.66 -7.56
C ARG A 2 -13.71 -6.04 -7.20
N PHE A 3 -13.45 -6.31 -5.93
CA PHE A 3 -12.11 -6.65 -5.45
C PHE A 3 -11.51 -7.86 -6.20
N GLU A 4 -12.31 -8.89 -6.44
CA GLU A 4 -11.89 -10.11 -7.14
C GLU A 4 -11.49 -9.82 -8.59
N GLU A 5 -12.14 -8.84 -9.22
CA GLU A 5 -11.82 -8.40 -10.59
C GLU A 5 -10.49 -7.65 -10.64
N VAL A 6 -10.20 -6.84 -9.61
CA VAL A 6 -8.92 -6.13 -9.45
C VAL A 6 -7.79 -7.14 -9.25
N LEU A 7 -7.95 -8.07 -8.31
CA LEU A 7 -6.97 -9.12 -8.04
C LEU A 7 -6.71 -9.98 -9.30
N ALA A 8 -7.76 -10.36 -10.02
CA ALA A 8 -7.62 -11.12 -11.26
C ALA A 8 -6.98 -10.29 -12.39
N GLY A 9 -7.26 -8.98 -12.45
CA GLY A 9 -6.68 -8.06 -13.42
C GLY A 9 -5.18 -7.84 -13.19
N ILE A 10 -4.75 -7.63 -11.93
CA ILE A 10 -3.34 -7.54 -11.55
C ILE A 10 -2.59 -8.80 -11.97
N ARG A 11 -3.13 -9.98 -11.61
CA ARG A 11 -2.55 -11.28 -12.00
C ARG A 11 -2.39 -11.42 -13.51
N ALA A 12 -3.37 -10.93 -14.28
CA ALA A 12 -3.30 -10.99 -15.73
C ALA A 12 -2.20 -10.10 -16.30
N ILE A 13 -2.05 -8.88 -15.77
CA ILE A 13 -0.99 -7.95 -16.19
C ILE A 13 0.37 -8.52 -15.83
N LEU A 14 0.58 -8.92 -14.56
CA LEU A 14 1.84 -9.50 -14.11
C LEU A 14 2.23 -10.74 -14.93
N ALA A 15 1.29 -11.66 -15.16
CA ALA A 15 1.56 -12.86 -15.95
C ALA A 15 2.02 -12.53 -17.38
N ARG A 16 1.41 -11.51 -18.00
CA ARG A 16 1.76 -11.07 -19.35
C ARG A 16 3.12 -10.39 -19.38
N GLU A 17 3.34 -9.40 -18.53
CA GLU A 17 4.58 -8.62 -18.48
C GLU A 17 5.78 -9.50 -18.16
N LEU A 18 5.66 -10.41 -17.19
CA LEU A 18 6.76 -11.32 -16.82
C LEU A 18 7.18 -12.23 -17.99
N ILE A 19 6.23 -12.69 -18.80
CA ILE A 19 6.48 -13.63 -19.89
C ILE A 19 6.91 -12.89 -21.16
N GLU A 20 6.13 -11.90 -21.59
CA GLU A 20 6.34 -11.18 -22.84
C GLU A 20 7.42 -10.10 -22.71
N GLY A 21 7.50 -9.42 -21.56
CA GLY A 21 8.46 -8.34 -21.31
C GLY A 21 9.79 -8.83 -20.72
N TYR A 22 9.75 -9.82 -19.82
CA TYR A 22 10.95 -10.28 -19.09
C TYR A 22 11.35 -11.73 -19.37
N GLY A 23 10.70 -12.39 -20.34
CA GLY A 23 11.10 -13.71 -20.83
C GLY A 23 10.90 -14.86 -19.85
N PHE A 24 10.02 -14.72 -18.85
CA PHE A 24 9.73 -15.81 -17.92
C PHE A 24 9.07 -16.98 -18.66
N SER A 25 9.41 -18.21 -18.28
CA SER A 25 8.62 -19.37 -18.69
C SER A 25 7.27 -19.38 -17.98
N ARG A 26 6.25 -20.01 -18.58
CA ARG A 26 4.92 -20.18 -17.94
C ARG A 26 5.02 -20.84 -16.56
N LYS A 27 5.95 -21.79 -16.40
CA LYS A 27 6.24 -22.43 -15.11
C LYS A 27 6.79 -21.42 -14.10
N ARG A 28 7.79 -20.62 -14.50
CA ARG A 28 8.41 -19.62 -13.63
C ARG A 28 7.42 -18.52 -13.23
N ALA A 29 6.61 -18.03 -14.17
CA ALA A 29 5.56 -17.05 -13.88
C ALA A 29 4.48 -17.61 -12.95
N ALA A 30 4.07 -18.87 -13.13
CA ALA A 30 3.13 -19.55 -12.24
C ALA A 30 3.68 -19.63 -10.80
N THR A 31 4.95 -20.01 -10.64
CA THR A 31 5.62 -20.02 -9.34
C THR A 31 5.72 -18.62 -8.74
N ALA A 32 6.18 -17.63 -9.51
CA ALA A 32 6.37 -16.26 -9.04
C ALA A 32 5.06 -15.62 -8.53
N LEU A 33 3.92 -16.00 -9.10
CA LEU A 33 2.61 -15.45 -8.76
C LEU A 33 1.77 -16.35 -7.82
N ASN A 34 2.32 -17.49 -7.38
CA ASN A 34 1.59 -18.50 -6.61
C ASN A 34 0.30 -18.97 -7.30
N LEU A 35 0.40 -19.27 -8.60
CA LEU A 35 -0.70 -19.71 -9.47
C LEU A 35 -0.40 -21.05 -10.13
N SER A 36 -1.42 -21.67 -10.73
CA SER A 36 -1.23 -22.83 -11.59
C SER A 36 -0.85 -22.39 -13.01
N GLN A 37 -0.06 -23.21 -13.73
CA GLN A 37 0.26 -22.94 -15.14
C GLN A 37 -0.99 -22.80 -16.03
N PRO A 38 -2.07 -23.60 -15.85
CA PRO A 38 -3.32 -23.37 -16.56
C PRO A 38 -3.92 -21.98 -16.31
N ALA A 39 -3.83 -21.45 -15.09
CA ALA A 39 -4.30 -20.10 -14.80
C ALA A 39 -3.50 -19.04 -15.56
N ILE A 40 -2.18 -19.20 -15.69
CA ILE A 40 -1.34 -18.33 -16.52
C ILE A 40 -1.81 -18.37 -17.99
N THR A 41 -2.06 -19.56 -18.54
CA THR A 41 -2.56 -19.69 -19.93
C THR A 41 -3.91 -18.97 -20.12
N LEU A 42 -4.81 -19.06 -19.15
CA LEU A 42 -6.11 -18.36 -19.21
C LEU A 42 -5.95 -16.83 -19.19
N TYR A 43 -4.94 -16.31 -18.49
CA TYR A 43 -4.64 -14.88 -18.47
C TYR A 43 -3.99 -14.40 -19.77
N LEU A 44 -3.02 -15.15 -20.30
CA LEU A 44 -2.36 -14.82 -21.56
C LEU A 44 -3.33 -14.83 -22.74
N SER A 45 -4.22 -15.83 -22.80
CA SER A 45 -5.24 -15.93 -23.86
C SER A 45 -6.35 -14.87 -23.76
N GLY A 46 -6.35 -14.05 -22.71
CA GLY A 46 -7.41 -13.05 -22.48
C GLY A 46 -8.78 -13.66 -22.14
N ARG A 47 -8.87 -14.98 -21.98
CA ARG A 47 -10.10 -15.68 -21.55
C ARG A 47 -10.45 -15.41 -20.10
N ARG A 48 -9.51 -14.88 -19.31
CA ARG A 48 -9.71 -14.47 -17.92
C ARG A 48 -9.24 -13.04 -17.70
N ALA A 49 -10.08 -12.24 -17.05
CA ALA A 49 -9.75 -10.89 -16.56
C ALA A 49 -9.27 -9.90 -17.64
N SER A 50 -9.61 -10.09 -18.91
CA SER A 50 -9.24 -9.19 -20.01
C SER A 50 -9.79 -7.77 -19.83
N ALA A 51 -11.05 -7.66 -19.41
CA ALA A 51 -11.69 -6.37 -19.17
C ALA A 51 -11.08 -5.63 -17.97
N SER A 52 -10.78 -6.34 -16.88
CA SER A 52 -10.20 -5.73 -15.68
C SER A 52 -8.72 -5.39 -15.87
N SER A 53 -7.95 -6.24 -16.56
CA SER A 53 -6.56 -5.95 -16.89
C SER A 53 -6.42 -4.75 -17.83
N ARG A 54 -7.34 -4.58 -18.80
CA ARG A 54 -7.35 -3.40 -19.67
C ARG A 54 -7.59 -2.13 -18.87
N LYS A 55 -8.65 -2.09 -18.06
CA LYS A 55 -8.97 -0.93 -17.20
C LYS A 55 -7.83 -0.55 -16.26
N LEU A 56 -7.17 -1.53 -15.66
CA LEU A 56 -6.01 -1.29 -14.79
C LEU A 56 -4.78 -0.78 -15.56
N SER A 57 -4.60 -1.21 -16.81
CA SER A 57 -3.47 -0.77 -17.64
C SER A 57 -3.65 0.65 -18.18
N GLU A 58 -4.89 1.08 -18.40
CA GLU A 58 -5.25 2.43 -18.83
C GLU A 58 -5.15 3.47 -17.70
N ASN A 59 -5.19 3.02 -16.44
CA ASN A 59 -5.02 3.89 -15.28
C ASN A 59 -3.52 4.06 -14.93
N LEU A 60 -3.03 5.30 -14.95
CA LEU A 60 -1.61 5.62 -14.75
C LEU A 60 -1.10 5.22 -13.36
N ILE A 61 -1.87 5.46 -12.30
CA ILE A 61 -1.50 5.15 -10.92
C ILE A 61 -1.44 3.63 -10.73
N ALA A 62 -2.46 2.92 -11.23
CA ALA A 62 -2.52 1.48 -11.19
C ALA A 62 -1.36 0.85 -11.95
N ARG A 63 -1.00 1.41 -13.12
CA ARG A 63 0.15 0.96 -13.90
C ARG A 63 1.47 1.15 -13.16
N GLN A 64 1.70 2.32 -12.56
CA GLN A 64 2.91 2.57 -11.76
C GLN A 64 3.02 1.60 -10.58
N TYR A 65 1.93 1.39 -9.86
CA TYR A 65 1.90 0.46 -8.74
C TYR A 65 2.20 -0.98 -9.17
N ILE A 66 1.62 -1.44 -10.29
CA ILE A 66 1.89 -2.76 -10.86
C ILE A 66 3.34 -2.90 -11.31
N ASN A 67 3.95 -1.85 -11.87
CA ASN A 67 5.37 -1.86 -12.22
C ASN A 67 6.26 -2.11 -11.00
N GLY A 68 5.94 -1.49 -9.85
CA GLY A 68 6.66 -1.77 -8.59
C GLY A 68 6.55 -3.24 -8.14
N LEU A 69 5.41 -3.89 -8.39
CA LEU A 69 5.26 -5.33 -8.14
C LEU A 69 6.13 -6.17 -9.09
N ILE A 70 6.27 -5.77 -10.35
CA ILE A 70 7.15 -6.44 -11.31
C ILE A 70 8.60 -6.34 -10.84
N GLU A 71 9.08 -5.15 -10.51
CA GLU A 71 10.43 -4.94 -9.98
C GLU A 71 10.70 -5.82 -8.76
N LYS A 72 9.73 -5.88 -7.83
CA LYS A 72 9.82 -6.74 -6.66
C LYS A 72 9.92 -8.23 -7.01
N ILE A 73 9.18 -8.71 -8.01
CA ILE A 73 9.29 -10.09 -8.52
C ILE A 73 10.66 -10.34 -9.15
N LEU A 74 11.20 -9.38 -9.89
CA LEU A 74 12.51 -9.53 -10.53
C LEU A 74 13.62 -9.63 -9.49
N LEU A 75 13.50 -8.91 -8.38
CA LEU A 75 14.46 -8.93 -7.27
C LEU A 75 14.30 -10.17 -6.37
N LYS A 76 13.08 -10.48 -5.91
CA LYS A 76 12.80 -11.55 -4.94
C LYS A 76 12.43 -12.89 -5.57
N GLY A 77 12.18 -12.93 -6.87
CA GLY A 77 11.76 -14.10 -7.62
C GLY A 77 10.28 -14.46 -7.50
N SER A 78 9.55 -13.95 -6.50
CA SER A 78 8.12 -14.21 -6.29
C SER A 78 7.42 -13.15 -5.45
N LEU A 79 6.09 -13.15 -5.49
CA LEU A 79 5.23 -12.43 -4.54
C LEU A 79 4.51 -13.44 -3.65
N SER A 80 4.44 -13.13 -2.35
CA SER A 80 3.60 -13.87 -1.42
C SER A 80 2.12 -13.65 -1.74
N ARG A 81 1.26 -14.53 -1.20
CA ARG A 81 -0.19 -14.37 -1.33
C ARG A 81 -0.66 -13.08 -0.66
N SER A 82 -0.15 -12.74 0.53
CA SER A 82 -0.56 -11.51 1.23
C SER A 82 -0.19 -10.27 0.43
N GLU A 83 1.03 -10.20 -0.09
CA GLU A 83 1.51 -9.05 -0.88
C GLU A 83 0.63 -8.78 -2.10
N LEU A 84 0.18 -9.84 -2.78
CA LEU A 84 -0.72 -9.70 -3.92
C LEU A 84 -2.13 -9.26 -3.52
N TYR A 85 -2.63 -9.69 -2.36
CA TYR A 85 -3.93 -9.26 -1.82
C TYR A 85 -3.88 -7.81 -1.32
N ASP A 86 -2.81 -7.41 -0.65
CA ASP A 86 -2.58 -6.04 -0.18
C ASP A 86 -2.44 -5.08 -1.37
N ALA A 87 -1.76 -5.51 -2.43
CA ALA A 87 -1.70 -4.81 -3.70
C ALA A 87 -3.08 -4.63 -4.33
N ALA A 88 -3.88 -5.71 -4.37
CA ALA A 88 -5.24 -5.65 -4.89
C ALA A 88 -6.14 -4.74 -4.06
N LEU A 89 -5.99 -4.74 -2.73
CA LEU A 89 -6.77 -3.90 -1.82
C LEU A 89 -6.41 -2.42 -2.01
N SER A 90 -5.11 -2.13 -2.11
CA SER A 90 -4.59 -0.77 -2.34
C SER A 90 -5.10 -0.21 -3.66
N LEU A 91 -4.99 -0.99 -4.75
CA LEU A 91 -5.47 -0.58 -6.07
C LEU A 91 -6.99 -0.48 -6.13
N TRP A 92 -7.71 -1.36 -5.44
CA TRP A 92 -9.16 -1.29 -5.37
C TRP A 92 -9.61 0.02 -4.70
N ARG A 93 -8.97 0.40 -3.59
CA ARG A 93 -9.22 1.68 -2.90
C ARG A 93 -8.89 2.89 -3.77
N ILE A 94 -7.77 2.88 -4.49
CA ILE A 94 -7.39 3.97 -5.41
C ILE A 94 -8.46 4.12 -6.50
N LEU A 95 -8.87 3.02 -7.14
CA LEU A 95 -9.90 3.04 -8.17
C LEU A 95 -11.29 3.42 -7.64
N GLU A 96 -11.59 3.14 -6.37
CA GLU A 96 -12.81 3.65 -5.73
C GLU A 96 -12.72 5.14 -5.44
N SER A 97 -11.56 5.62 -4.97
CA SER A 97 -11.33 7.05 -4.75
C SER A 97 -11.41 7.85 -6.05
N GLU A 98 -10.88 7.35 -7.17
CA GLU A 98 -11.03 7.99 -8.48
C GLU A 98 -12.46 7.92 -9.04
N ARG A 99 -13.23 6.88 -8.71
CA ARG A 99 -14.66 6.78 -9.07
C ARG A 99 -15.54 7.65 -8.19
N ALA A 100 -15.10 7.92 -6.97
CA ALA A 100 -15.57 9.08 -6.26
C ALA A 100 -15.14 10.26 -7.14
N GLU A 101 -13.85 10.62 -7.22
CA GLU A 101 -13.27 11.82 -7.88
C GLU A 101 -13.87 12.19 -9.24
N SER A 102 -14.03 11.24 -10.16
CA SER A 102 -14.59 11.43 -11.52
C SER A 102 -16.08 11.82 -11.52
N ARG A 103 -16.82 11.48 -10.44
CA ARG A 103 -18.18 12.00 -10.18
C ARG A 103 -18.18 13.44 -9.65
N TRP A 104 -17.01 13.98 -9.29
CA TRP A 104 -16.86 15.32 -8.71
C TRP A 104 -16.12 16.32 -9.60
N VAL A 105 -15.50 15.87 -10.70
CA VAL A 105 -14.83 16.78 -11.66
C VAL A 105 -15.82 17.73 -12.36
N GLU A 106 -17.13 17.43 -12.35
CA GLU A 106 -18.16 18.36 -12.86
C GLU A 106 -18.51 19.51 -11.90
N LEU A 107 -17.97 19.57 -10.67
CA LEU A 107 -18.49 20.47 -9.63
C LEU A 107 -17.39 21.17 -8.79
N ALA A 108 -16.82 22.23 -9.38
CA ALA A 108 -16.31 23.48 -8.78
C ALA A 108 -15.13 23.50 -7.75
N PRO A 109 -14.23 24.52 -7.82
CA PRO A 109 -13.02 24.67 -6.99
C PRO A 109 -13.27 25.01 -5.49
N GLU A 110 -14.45 25.49 -5.10
CA GLU A 110 -14.80 25.73 -3.68
C GLU A 110 -14.83 24.45 -2.82
N ARG A 111 -14.84 23.27 -3.44
CA ARG A 111 -14.89 21.97 -2.74
C ARG A 111 -13.53 21.41 -2.33
N GLU A 112 -12.44 21.85 -2.94
CA GLU A 112 -11.11 21.30 -2.63
C GLU A 112 -10.61 21.74 -1.25
N GLU A 113 -10.88 22.99 -0.87
CA GLU A 113 -10.61 23.52 0.47
C GLU A 113 -11.49 22.85 1.54
N SER A 114 -12.75 22.54 1.19
CA SER A 114 -13.65 21.76 2.03
C SER A 114 -13.13 20.32 2.25
N ARG A 115 -12.66 19.64 1.21
CA ARG A 115 -12.10 18.27 1.32
C ARG A 115 -10.80 18.20 2.09
N LEU A 116 -9.89 19.15 1.86
CA LEU A 116 -8.65 19.25 2.62
C LEU A 116 -8.99 19.41 4.11
N SER A 117 -9.98 20.24 4.42
CA SER A 117 -10.48 20.45 5.77
C SER A 117 -11.12 19.18 6.37
N GLU A 118 -11.91 18.44 5.58
CA GLU A 118 -12.49 17.15 6.00
C GLU A 118 -11.43 16.08 6.26
N LEU A 119 -10.40 16.01 5.41
CA LEU A 119 -9.28 15.08 5.56
C LEU A 119 -8.42 15.43 6.78
N ILE A 120 -8.09 16.72 6.98
CA ILE A 120 -7.39 17.20 8.17
C ILE A 120 -8.20 16.86 9.44
N ARG A 121 -9.52 17.06 9.42
CA ARG A 121 -10.39 16.69 10.54
C ARG A 121 -10.31 15.18 10.83
N SER A 122 -10.42 14.33 9.80
CA SER A 122 -10.32 12.87 9.97
C SER A 122 -8.93 12.43 10.49
N LEU A 123 -7.86 13.07 10.03
CA LEU A 123 -6.51 12.81 10.56
C LEU A 123 -6.38 13.24 12.02
N ARG A 124 -6.98 14.37 12.42
CA ARG A 124 -7.00 14.82 13.83
C ARG A 124 -7.78 13.85 14.72
N GLU A 125 -8.93 13.35 14.26
CA GLU A 125 -9.68 12.29 14.95
C GLU A 125 -8.81 11.04 15.13
N ARG A 126 -8.00 10.70 14.12
CA ARG A 126 -7.08 9.55 14.20
C ARG A 126 -5.92 9.80 15.17
N VAL A 127 -5.33 11.00 15.18
CA VAL A 127 -4.31 11.38 16.17
C VAL A 127 -4.85 11.21 17.59
N GLN A 128 -6.07 11.69 17.85
CA GLN A 128 -6.72 11.53 19.14
C GLN A 128 -6.89 10.04 19.50
N ALA A 129 -7.39 9.21 18.58
CA ALA A 129 -7.55 7.78 18.82
C ALA A 129 -6.22 7.06 19.13
N GLU A 130 -5.13 7.42 18.45
CA GLU A 130 -3.80 6.86 18.74
C GLU A 130 -3.27 7.30 20.11
N GLN A 131 -3.51 8.56 20.52
CA GLN A 131 -3.15 9.06 21.85
C GLN A 131 -3.95 8.37 22.96
N GLU A 132 -5.27 8.25 22.79
CA GLU A 132 -6.15 7.53 23.73
C GLU A 132 -5.71 6.07 23.88
N SER A 133 -5.41 5.41 22.77
CA SER A 133 -4.88 4.03 22.77
C SER A 133 -3.56 3.93 23.54
N ALA A 134 -2.63 4.86 23.31
CA ALA A 134 -1.36 4.89 24.04
C ALA A 134 -1.57 5.05 25.55
N GLU A 135 -2.48 5.92 25.97
CA GLU A 135 -2.84 6.11 27.38
C GLU A 135 -3.45 4.86 27.99
N GLU A 136 -4.34 4.16 27.28
CA GLU A 136 -4.92 2.89 27.73
C GLU A 136 -3.86 1.80 27.89
N PHE A 137 -2.96 1.66 26.93
CA PHE A 137 -1.86 0.70 27.02
C PHE A 137 -0.90 1.02 28.17
N MET A 138 -0.61 2.29 28.42
CA MET A 138 0.21 2.71 29.56
C MET A 138 -0.49 2.45 30.90
N ARG A 139 -1.79 2.74 31.00
CA ARG A 139 -2.60 2.43 32.19
C ARG A 139 -2.64 0.93 32.46
N ALA A 140 -2.83 0.12 31.43
CA ALA A 140 -2.76 -1.34 31.55
C ALA A 140 -1.36 -1.80 31.97
N ALA A 141 -0.29 -1.25 31.39
CA ALA A 141 1.08 -1.55 31.80
C ALA A 141 1.33 -1.30 33.30
N MET A 142 0.75 -0.24 33.87
CA MET A 142 0.92 0.09 35.30
C MET A 142 0.25 -0.92 36.24
N SER A 143 -0.83 -1.60 35.81
CA SER A 143 -1.54 -2.58 36.64
C SER A 143 -1.03 -4.02 36.47
N LEU A 144 -0.21 -4.28 35.45
CA LEU A 144 0.36 -5.58 35.16
C LEU A 144 1.52 -5.94 36.11
N ARG A 145 1.49 -7.17 36.63
CA ARG A 145 2.53 -7.70 37.54
C ARG A 145 3.70 -8.31 36.80
N ASP A 146 3.46 -8.89 35.63
CA ASP A 146 4.48 -9.52 34.79
C ASP A 146 5.29 -8.44 34.05
N ASP A 147 6.62 -8.45 34.22
CA ASP A 147 7.52 -7.44 33.67
C ASP A 147 7.65 -7.53 32.14
N LEU A 148 7.57 -8.74 31.56
CA LEU A 148 7.61 -8.93 30.11
C LEU A 148 6.33 -8.37 29.48
N VAL A 149 5.16 -8.70 30.04
CA VAL A 149 3.88 -8.18 29.54
C VAL A 149 3.82 -6.65 29.72
N ARG A 150 4.30 -6.12 30.84
CA ARG A 150 4.41 -4.66 31.07
C ARG A 150 5.28 -4.00 30.00
N MET A 151 6.41 -4.59 29.64
CA MET A 151 7.31 -4.08 28.60
C MET A 151 6.62 -4.07 27.23
N ILE A 152 5.93 -5.15 26.86
CA ILE A 152 5.19 -5.23 25.58
C ILE A 152 4.15 -4.11 25.50
N PHE A 153 3.34 -3.90 26.55
CA PHE A 153 2.33 -2.83 26.54
C PHE A 153 2.95 -1.43 26.43
N ARG A 154 4.11 -1.19 27.07
CA ARG A 154 4.86 0.08 26.91
C ARG A 154 5.38 0.27 25.49
N MET A 155 5.84 -0.80 24.85
CA MET A 155 6.29 -0.74 23.45
C MET A 155 5.12 -0.39 22.52
N ILE A 156 3.98 -1.04 22.68
CA ILE A 156 2.76 -0.75 21.90
C ILE A 156 2.32 0.70 22.12
N ALA A 157 2.30 1.18 23.36
CA ALA A 157 1.99 2.58 23.66
C ALA A 157 2.96 3.55 22.97
N SER A 158 4.26 3.24 22.97
CA SER A 158 5.27 4.04 22.28
C SER A 158 5.07 4.05 20.77
N ASP A 159 4.63 2.94 20.17
CA ASP A 159 4.30 2.86 18.75
C ASP A 159 3.09 3.75 18.41
N CYS A 160 2.02 3.71 19.23
CA CYS A 160 0.86 4.59 19.09
C CYS A 160 1.24 6.08 19.15
N LEU A 161 2.12 6.48 20.09
CA LEU A 161 2.63 7.86 20.16
C LEU A 161 3.40 8.24 18.89
N ARG A 162 4.25 7.33 18.37
CA ARG A 162 4.97 7.56 17.11
C ARG A 162 4.02 7.71 15.92
N HIS A 163 2.93 6.94 15.86
CA HIS A 163 1.91 7.11 14.83
C HIS A 163 1.23 8.48 14.93
N ALA A 164 0.87 8.91 16.13
CA ALA A 164 0.30 10.24 16.37
C ALA A 164 1.25 11.35 15.89
N ASP A 165 2.55 11.26 16.20
CA ASP A 165 3.56 12.23 15.76
C ASP A 165 3.69 12.30 14.24
N ILE A 166 3.70 11.15 13.55
CA ILE A 166 3.74 11.08 12.08
C ILE A 166 2.49 11.74 11.48
N LEU A 167 1.31 11.44 12.01
CA LEU A 167 0.05 12.02 11.55
C LEU A 167 0.02 13.54 11.77
N MET A 168 0.51 14.03 12.91
CA MET A 168 0.63 15.47 13.17
C MET A 168 1.60 16.17 12.21
N ALA A 169 2.72 15.53 11.89
CA ALA A 169 3.67 16.05 10.89
C ALA A 169 3.02 16.15 9.50
N LEU A 170 2.23 15.13 9.11
CA LEU A 170 1.47 15.15 7.86
C LEU A 170 0.42 16.26 7.85
N ILE A 171 -0.37 16.40 8.92
CA ILE A 171 -1.36 17.49 9.06
C ILE A 171 -0.66 18.85 8.90
N SER A 172 0.46 19.06 9.58
CA SER A 172 1.22 20.31 9.52
C SER A 172 1.73 20.61 8.11
N ALA A 173 2.24 19.61 7.40
CA ALA A 173 2.69 19.78 6.01
C ALA A 173 1.51 20.12 5.07
N MET A 174 0.35 19.47 5.26
CA MET A 174 -0.85 19.71 4.48
C MET A 174 -1.42 21.12 4.72
N GLU A 175 -1.49 21.57 5.98
CA GLU A 175 -1.95 22.92 6.34
C GLU A 175 -1.08 24.02 5.73
N ARG A 176 0.23 23.77 5.61
CA ARG A 176 1.19 24.71 5.01
C ARG A 176 1.27 24.63 3.48
N ARG A 177 0.53 23.69 2.86
CA ARG A 177 0.67 23.32 1.44
C ARG A 177 2.13 23.02 1.05
N GLU A 178 2.92 22.53 2.00
CA GLU A 178 4.32 22.18 1.76
C GLU A 178 4.37 20.91 0.94
N THR A 179 5.10 20.94 -0.18
CA THR A 179 5.42 19.72 -0.92
C THR A 179 6.57 19.02 -0.19
N ILE A 180 6.37 17.76 0.19
CA ILE A 180 7.44 16.95 0.79
C ILE A 180 8.58 16.86 -0.23
N ASN A 181 9.71 17.49 0.08
CA ASN A 181 10.86 17.49 -0.82
C ASN A 181 11.54 16.12 -0.82
N ALA A 182 11.14 15.27 -1.77
CA ALA A 182 11.70 13.93 -1.96
C ALA A 182 13.20 13.91 -2.30
N GLU A 183 13.83 15.04 -2.62
CA GLU A 183 15.29 15.09 -2.83
C GLU A 183 16.09 14.86 -1.54
N GLN A 184 15.55 15.21 -0.36
CA GLN A 184 16.22 14.87 0.90
C GLN A 184 16.25 13.36 1.14
N LEU A 185 15.22 12.63 0.73
CA LEU A 185 15.18 11.16 0.79
C LEU A 185 16.23 10.53 -0.13
N LYS A 186 16.54 11.13 -1.28
CA LYS A 186 17.63 10.68 -2.16
C LYS A 186 19.02 10.85 -1.54
N ARG A 187 19.20 11.82 -0.64
CA ARG A 187 20.47 12.05 0.08
C ARG A 187 20.68 11.10 1.24
N LEU A 188 19.60 10.56 1.79
CA LEU A 188 19.67 9.45 2.73
C LEU A 188 20.06 8.19 1.95
N ASN A 189 21.07 7.47 2.43
CA ASN A 189 21.45 6.19 1.86
C ASN A 189 20.44 5.12 2.30
N ILE A 190 19.21 5.22 1.80
CA ILE A 190 18.07 4.34 2.12
C ILE A 190 18.45 2.89 1.84
N SER A 191 19.25 2.64 0.81
CA SER A 191 19.79 1.32 0.46
C SER A 191 20.56 0.68 1.62
N LYS A 192 21.40 1.45 2.34
CA LYS A 192 22.12 0.95 3.52
C LYS A 192 21.20 0.66 4.72
N LEU A 193 20.12 1.43 4.88
CA LEU A 193 19.13 1.18 5.95
C LEU A 193 18.32 -0.09 5.66
N LEU A 194 17.92 -0.28 4.40
CA LEU A 194 17.23 -1.49 3.94
C LEU A 194 18.12 -2.73 4.07
N GLU A 195 19.38 -2.67 3.62
CA GLU A 195 20.33 -3.79 3.80
C GLU A 195 20.54 -4.17 5.28
N LYS A 196 20.47 -3.18 6.18
CA LYS A 196 20.64 -3.41 7.62
C LYS A 196 19.42 -4.08 8.25
N GLU A 197 18.21 -3.67 7.86
CA GLU A 197 16.99 -4.37 8.27
C GLU A 197 16.95 -5.80 7.71
N GLU A 198 17.30 -5.98 6.44
CA GLU A 198 17.29 -7.29 5.79
C GLU A 198 18.25 -8.28 6.46
N LYS A 199 19.41 -7.82 6.95
CA LYS A 199 20.34 -8.67 7.73
C LYS A 199 19.87 -8.98 9.14
N ALA A 200 18.98 -8.17 9.72
CA ALA A 200 18.47 -8.36 11.08
C ALA A 200 17.27 -9.33 11.15
N HIS A 201 16.66 -9.66 10.00
CA HIS A 201 15.49 -10.53 9.89
C HIS A 201 15.81 -11.95 9.36
N VAL A 202 17.07 -12.39 9.44
CA VAL A 202 17.52 -13.78 9.13
C VAL A 202 17.52 -14.63 10.38
#